data_AF-A0A3N6A0W2-F1
#
_entry.id   AF-A0A3N6A0W2-F1
#
_cell.length_a   1.000
_cell.length_b   1.000
_cell.length_c   1.000
_cell.angle_alpha   90.00
_cell.angle_beta   90.00
_cell.angle_gamma   90.00
#
_symmetry.space_group_name_H-M   'P 1'
#
loop_
_entity.id
_entity.type
_entity.pdbx_description
1 polymer ?
#
loop_
_entity_poly.entity_id
_entity_poly.type
_entity_poly.pdbx_seq_one_letter_code
_entity_poly.pdbx_strand_id
1 'polypeptide(L)'
;MKRGWICLLFLGFLLSCAGLVAQKWQQVSVLEANGEEEESTIAIADANSIVVDRAILIESRDGKVKDTYEVWHVYGHSVLLKERLRHDFAEGSRIYQ
;
A
#
# COMPACT_ATOMS: atom_id res chain seq x y z
N MET A 1 18.21 -43.97 26.43
CA MET A 1 18.71 -42.77 25.72
C MET A 1 17.80 -42.41 24.54
N LYS A 2 16.58 -41.88 24.73
CA LYS A 2 15.68 -41.46 23.61
C LYS A 2 14.60 -40.44 24.04
N ARG A 3 14.95 -39.37 24.78
CA ARG A 3 13.95 -38.35 25.23
C ARG A 3 14.26 -36.91 24.81
N GLY A 4 15.46 -36.62 24.30
CA GLY A 4 15.86 -35.25 23.95
C GLY A 4 15.46 -34.76 22.54
N TRP A 5 15.01 -35.64 21.65
CA TRP A 5 14.77 -35.29 20.24
C TRP A 5 13.39 -34.69 19.98
N ILE A 6 12.42 -34.91 20.87
CA ILE A 6 11.04 -34.43 20.70
C ILE A 6 10.94 -32.92 20.95
N CYS A 7 11.73 -32.38 21.89
CA CYS A 7 11.73 -30.94 22.17
C CYS A 7 12.34 -30.10 21.03
N LEU A 8 13.27 -30.69 20.25
CA LEU A 8 13.96 -29.98 19.16
C LEU A 8 13.07 -29.82 17.91
N LEU A 9 12.16 -30.77 17.67
CA LEU A 9 11.22 -30.69 16.54
C LEU A 9 10.10 -29.65 16.77
N PHE A 10 9.66 -29.45 18.00
CA PHE A 10 8.66 -28.42 18.33
C PHE A 10 9.22 -27.00 18.22
N LEU A 11 10.51 -26.79 18.51
CA LEU A 11 11.13 -25.47 18.43
C LEU A 11 11.28 -24.99 16.97
N GLY A 12 11.53 -25.90 16.03
CA GLY A 12 11.63 -25.57 14.60
C GLY A 12 10.29 -25.18 13.95
N PHE A 13 9.18 -25.75 14.44
CA PHE A 13 7.85 -25.46 13.89
C PHE A 13 7.35 -24.05 14.27
N LEU A 14 7.70 -23.56 15.46
CA LEU A 14 7.31 -22.21 15.91
C LEU A 14 8.04 -21.09 15.16
N LEU A 15 9.26 -21.32 14.66
CA LEU A 15 10.00 -20.36 13.84
C LEU A 15 9.49 -20.27 12.39
N SER A 16 8.68 -21.22 11.95
CA SER A 16 8.21 -21.31 10.55
C SER A 16 6.96 -20.46 10.28
N CYS A 17 6.26 -20.00 11.32
CA CYS A 17 5.04 -19.17 11.20
C CYS A 17 5.31 -17.67 11.12
N ALA A 18 6.57 -17.23 11.17
CA ALA A 18 6.94 -15.81 11.01
C ALA A 18 7.05 -15.39 9.53
N GLY A 19 6.38 -16.11 8.63
CA GLY A 19 6.13 -15.65 7.26
C GLY A 19 5.17 -14.47 7.31
N LEU A 20 5.68 -13.29 7.67
CA LEU A 20 5.07 -12.01 7.36
C LEU A 20 4.75 -12.04 5.87
N VAL A 21 3.46 -12.17 5.54
CA VAL A 21 2.97 -12.05 4.18
C VAL A 21 3.19 -10.59 3.79
N ALA A 22 4.37 -10.29 3.26
CA ALA A 22 4.69 -8.97 2.76
C ALA A 22 3.72 -8.67 1.60
N GLN A 23 2.86 -7.66 1.78
CA GLN A 23 2.00 -7.20 0.70
C GLN A 23 2.89 -6.83 -0.49
N LYS A 24 2.68 -7.51 -1.62
CA LYS A 24 3.41 -7.22 -2.85
C LYS A 24 2.73 -6.05 -3.54
N TRP A 25 3.35 -4.89 -3.47
CA TRP A 25 2.90 -3.68 -4.16
C TRP A 25 3.09 -3.81 -5.67
N GLN A 26 2.00 -3.66 -6.42
CA GLN A 26 2.03 -3.58 -7.88
C GLN A 26 1.58 -2.19 -8.32
N GLN A 27 2.27 -1.58 -9.28
CA GLN A 27 1.84 -0.30 -9.81
C GLN A 27 0.52 -0.49 -10.56
N VAL A 28 -0.51 0.25 -10.14
CA VAL A 28 -1.88 0.17 -10.67
C VAL A 28 -2.32 1.44 -11.36
N SER A 29 -1.73 2.58 -11.03
CA SER A 29 -2.13 3.87 -11.60
C SER A 29 -1.02 4.93 -11.45
N VAL A 30 -1.33 6.14 -11.90
CA VAL A 30 -0.52 7.35 -11.70
C VAL A 30 -1.44 8.53 -11.41
N LEU A 31 -0.95 9.53 -10.68
CA LEU A 31 -1.68 10.78 -10.49
C LEU A 31 -1.84 11.53 -11.82
N GLU A 32 -3.05 12.00 -12.14
CA GLU A 32 -3.35 12.85 -13.30
C GLU A 32 -3.19 14.35 -13.00
N ALA A 33 -3.21 14.72 -11.72
CA ALA A 33 -3.02 16.09 -11.25
C ALA A 33 -2.15 16.08 -9.98
N ASN A 34 -1.68 17.26 -9.57
CA ASN A 34 -1.03 17.38 -8.27
C ASN A 34 -2.04 17.05 -7.16
N GLY A 35 -1.60 16.27 -6.17
CA GLY A 35 -2.29 16.14 -4.90
C GLY A 35 -1.58 17.00 -3.87
N GLU A 36 -2.31 17.94 -3.28
CA GLU A 36 -1.78 18.87 -2.28
C GLU A 36 -1.92 18.29 -0.86
N GLU A 37 -1.03 18.68 0.04
CA GLU A 37 -1.16 18.38 1.46
C GLU A 37 -2.56 18.77 1.97
N GLU A 38 -3.09 17.99 2.91
CA GLU A 38 -4.43 18.13 3.47
C GLU A 38 -5.60 17.76 2.53
N GLU A 39 -5.37 17.49 1.25
CA GLU A 39 -6.41 16.98 0.36
C GLU A 39 -6.76 15.52 0.69
N SER A 40 -8.04 15.15 0.54
CA SER A 40 -8.48 13.76 0.68
C SER A 40 -8.90 13.14 -0.64
N THR A 41 -8.89 13.91 -1.74
CA THR A 41 -9.31 13.44 -3.06
C THR A 41 -8.15 13.59 -4.03
N ILE A 42 -7.85 12.53 -4.77
CA ILE A 42 -6.79 12.53 -5.78
C ILE A 42 -7.35 12.13 -7.15
N ALA A 43 -6.85 12.75 -8.21
CA ALA A 43 -7.18 12.38 -9.60
C ALA A 43 -6.14 11.40 -10.15
N ILE A 44 -6.58 10.30 -10.77
CA ILE A 44 -5.72 9.19 -11.20
C ILE A 44 -6.08 8.72 -12.60
N ALA A 45 -5.07 8.19 -13.32
CA ALA A 45 -5.21 7.86 -14.74
C ALA A 45 -6.06 6.61 -15.01
N ASP A 46 -5.95 5.61 -14.15
CA ASP A 46 -6.78 4.42 -14.17
C ASP A 46 -7.29 4.10 -12.77
N ALA A 47 -8.60 4.24 -12.58
CA ALA A 47 -9.26 3.92 -11.33
C ALA A 47 -9.89 2.52 -11.31
N ASN A 48 -9.97 1.82 -12.44
CA ASN A 48 -10.57 0.49 -12.52
C ASN A 48 -9.74 -0.57 -11.78
N SER A 49 -8.44 -0.31 -11.65
CA SER A 49 -7.49 -1.17 -10.95
C SER A 49 -7.45 -0.91 -9.43
N ILE A 50 -8.19 0.10 -8.92
CA ILE A 50 -8.22 0.44 -7.50
C ILE A 50 -9.34 -0.32 -6.78
N VAL A 51 -8.96 -0.99 -5.70
CA VAL A 51 -9.88 -1.70 -4.82
C VAL A 51 -10.22 -0.83 -3.61
N VAL A 52 -11.51 -0.60 -3.38
CA VAL A 52 -12.04 0.13 -2.22
C VAL A 52 -11.74 -0.63 -0.91
N ASP A 53 -11.60 0.09 0.21
CA ASP A 53 -11.24 -0.45 1.53
C ASP A 53 -9.90 -1.17 1.58
N ARG A 54 -9.02 -0.86 0.62
CA ARG A 54 -7.63 -1.30 0.63
C ARG A 54 -6.68 -0.11 0.66
N ALA A 55 -5.49 -0.39 1.18
CA ALA A 55 -4.39 0.55 1.16
C ALA A 55 -3.88 0.75 -0.27
N ILE A 56 -3.50 1.98 -0.59
CA ILE A 56 -2.68 2.35 -1.74
C ILE A 56 -1.39 2.98 -1.23
N LEU A 57 -0.31 2.79 -1.97
CA LEU A 57 0.96 3.50 -1.75
C LEU A 57 1.11 4.54 -2.85
N ILE A 58 1.32 5.80 -2.47
CA ILE A 58 1.66 6.88 -3.38
C ILE A 58 3.16 7.15 -3.26
N GLU A 59 3.88 7.10 -4.37
CA GLU A 59 5.32 7.37 -4.45
C GLU A 59 5.57 8.56 -5.37
N SER A 60 6.33 9.55 -4.89
CA SER A 60 6.78 10.68 -5.71
C SER A 60 7.60 10.21 -6.91
N ARG A 61 7.64 11.01 -7.99
CA ARG A 61 8.41 10.65 -9.21
C ARG A 61 9.88 10.30 -8.92
N ASP A 62 10.49 11.03 -7.99
CA ASP A 62 11.88 10.86 -7.56
C ASP A 62 12.08 9.74 -6.51
N GLY A 63 10.99 9.12 -6.05
CA GLY A 63 10.99 7.99 -5.10
C GLY A 63 11.33 8.37 -3.67
N LYS A 64 11.50 9.66 -3.35
CA LYS A 64 11.91 10.11 -2.01
C LYS A 64 10.78 10.16 -1.01
N VAL A 65 9.56 10.46 -1.48
CA VAL A 65 8.37 10.55 -0.63
C VAL A 65 7.47 9.37 -0.96
N LYS A 66 7.07 8.64 0.10
CA LYS A 66 6.21 7.46 0.01
C LYS A 66 5.25 7.47 1.17
N ASP A 67 3.96 7.42 0.88
CA ASP A 67 2.92 7.32 1.90
C ASP A 67 1.86 6.30 1.52
N THR A 68 1.31 5.66 2.53
CA THR A 68 0.23 4.70 2.40
C THR A 68 -1.07 5.31 2.90
N TYR A 69 -2.13 5.21 2.12
CA TYR A 69 -3.47 5.71 2.45
C TYR A 69 -4.52 4.64 2.19
N GLU A 70 -5.59 4.63 2.98
CA GLU A 70 -6.74 3.77 2.70
C GLU A 70 -7.73 4.43 1.73
N VAL A 71 -8.18 3.66 0.75
CA VAL A 71 -9.22 4.09 -0.20
C VAL A 71 -10.58 3.99 0.47
N TRP A 72 -11.30 5.11 0.53
CA TRP A 72 -12.68 5.16 0.99
C TRP A 72 -13.67 4.92 -0.16
N HIS A 73 -13.45 5.59 -1.30
CA HIS A 73 -14.35 5.46 -2.45
C HIS A 73 -13.65 5.82 -3.77
N VAL A 74 -14.23 5.39 -4.88
CA VAL A 74 -13.76 5.70 -6.23
C VAL A 74 -14.92 6.28 -7.05
N TYR A 75 -14.75 7.49 -7.58
CA TYR A 75 -15.72 8.20 -8.42
C TYR A 75 -15.09 8.57 -9.77
N GLY A 76 -15.41 7.82 -10.83
CA GLY A 76 -14.78 8.05 -12.13
C GLY A 76 -13.26 7.92 -12.03
N HIS A 77 -12.53 9.01 -12.31
CA HIS A 77 -11.06 9.07 -12.23
C HIS A 77 -10.56 9.61 -10.88
N SER A 78 -11.45 9.81 -9.91
CA SER A 78 -11.10 10.34 -8.60
C SER A 78 -11.15 9.26 -7.53
N VAL A 79 -10.14 9.22 -6.67
CA VAL A 79 -10.10 8.36 -5.48
C VAL A 79 -10.23 9.23 -4.24
N LEU A 80 -11.20 8.91 -3.41
CA LEU A 80 -11.41 9.52 -2.10
C LEU A 80 -10.71 8.65 -1.04
N LEU A 81 -9.81 9.26 -0.28
CA LEU A 81 -9.03 8.64 0.78
C LEU A 81 -9.72 8.81 2.13
N LYS A 82 -9.49 7.86 3.05
CA LYS A 82 -9.99 7.97 4.43
C LYS A 82 -9.25 9.04 5.24
N GLU A 83 -7.98 9.23 4.91
CA GLU A 83 -7.09 10.20 5.54
C GLU A 83 -6.67 11.27 4.52
N ARG A 84 -6.28 12.44 5.02
CA ARG A 84 -5.73 13.50 4.18
C ARG A 84 -4.28 13.19 3.80
N LEU A 85 -3.85 13.69 2.64
CA LEU A 85 -2.46 13.62 2.22
C LEU A 85 -1.55 14.32 3.24
N ARG A 86 -0.47 13.64 3.60
CA ARG A 86 0.57 14.14 4.52
C ARG A 86 1.66 14.95 3.82
N HIS A 87 1.73 14.86 2.50
CA HIS A 87 2.72 15.53 1.67
C HIS A 87 2.13 15.85 0.31
N ASP A 88 2.71 16.84 -0.36
CA ASP A 88 2.45 17.12 -1.76
C ASP A 88 2.98 16.00 -2.65
N PHE A 89 2.16 15.57 -3.60
CA PHE A 89 2.55 14.66 -4.67
C PHE A 89 2.28 15.32 -6.02
N ALA A 90 3.34 15.56 -6.79
CA ALA A 90 3.19 16.07 -8.15
C ALA A 90 2.40 15.08 -9.03
N GLU A 91 1.74 15.60 -10.06
CA GLU A 91 1.20 14.81 -11.18
C GLU A 91 2.20 13.71 -11.59
N GLY A 92 1.76 12.55 -12.06
CA GLY A 92 2.62 11.46 -12.49
C GLY A 92 3.35 10.73 -11.36
N SER A 93 3.07 11.06 -10.10
CA SER A 93 3.42 10.20 -8.96
C SER A 93 2.77 8.82 -9.12
N ARG A 94 3.48 7.77 -8.72
CA ARG A 94 3.09 6.38 -8.97
C ARG A 94 2.18 5.89 -7.85
N ILE A 95 1.12 5.18 -8.22
CA ILE A 95 0.20 4.57 -7.27
C ILE A 95 0.34 3.05 -7.35
N TYR A 96 0.53 2.42 -6.20
CA TYR A 96 0.63 0.98 -6.05
C TYR A 96 -0.46 0.45 -5.14
N GLN A 97 -0.85 -0.81 -5.36
CA GLN A 97 -1.74 -1.58 -4.50
C GLN A 97 -1.30 -3.05 -4.44
#